data_AF-X1CXY6-F1
#
_entry.id   AF-X1CXY6-F1
#
_cell.length_a   1.000
_cell.length_b   1.000
_cell.length_c   1.000
_cell.angle_alpha   90.00
_cell.angle_beta   90.00
_cell.angle_gamma   90.00
#
_symmetry.space_group_name_H-M   'P 1'
#
loop_
_entity.id
_entity.type
_entity.pdbx_description
1 polymer ?
#
loop_
_entity_poly.entity_id
_entity_poly.type
_entity_poly.pdbx_seq_one_letter_code
_entity_poly.pdbx_strand_id
1 'polypeptide(L)'
;DGIKEDNEWYTSEGVTIWLHAEDFPEDTGSGIDKTYYTLNYGSTQVYNEASGIHLATSQGSNWMGQWEVNFWSEDKSNNVENRNKPENKLNIKIDAERPYVEITDPTNEQKVNVPFWVRADATDNAEIDRVEFDIEPFGERPGILPYVDDTPPYEWECDVGAKSIIHPISNDPQPAGVNVMVRAQAYDKSGQTWTHEVWVYVENWGRIGGFENRMCFVLAYGTGSVAEAQSDINKKLVNADRIHISENPEPKSSVFGDINWEYST
;
A
#
# COMPACT_ATOMS: atom_id res chain seq x y z
N ASP A 1 4.18 -9.41 26.22
CA ASP A 1 5.10 -10.09 25.28
C ASP A 1 4.33 -10.67 24.11
N GLY A 2 4.73 -10.31 22.89
CA GLY A 2 4.10 -10.70 21.62
C GLY A 2 4.63 -9.82 20.48
N ILE A 3 4.54 -10.27 19.24
CA ILE A 3 4.88 -9.45 18.06
C ILE A 3 3.62 -8.71 17.66
N LYS A 4 3.63 -7.38 17.74
CA LYS A 4 2.50 -6.51 17.44
C LYS A 4 2.82 -5.71 16.19
N GLU A 5 1.91 -5.73 15.22
CA GLU A 5 2.00 -4.92 14.01
C GLU A 5 1.27 -3.56 14.21
N ASP A 6 1.43 -2.65 13.25
CA ASP A 6 0.93 -1.26 13.35
C ASP A 6 -0.61 -1.13 13.41
N ASN A 7 -1.34 -2.21 13.11
CA ASN A 7 -2.81 -2.30 13.08
C ASN A 7 -3.44 -2.83 14.37
N GLU A 8 -2.66 -2.90 15.45
CA GLU A 8 -3.09 -3.37 16.77
C GLU A 8 -3.30 -4.89 16.93
N TRP A 9 -2.97 -5.70 15.93
CA TRP A 9 -3.00 -7.15 16.01
C TRP A 9 -1.65 -7.72 16.44
N TYR A 10 -1.70 -8.88 17.11
CA TYR A 10 -0.55 -9.70 17.39
C TYR A 10 -0.48 -10.86 16.39
N THR A 11 0.70 -11.07 15.80
CA THR A 11 0.96 -12.12 14.79
C THR A 11 1.54 -13.40 15.37
N SER A 12 1.74 -13.44 16.69
CA SER A 12 2.16 -14.65 17.43
C SER A 12 0.96 -15.47 17.88
N GLU A 13 1.07 -16.80 17.85
CA GLU A 13 0.01 -17.74 18.30
C GLU A 13 -0.44 -17.51 19.76
N GLY A 14 0.36 -16.81 20.56
CA GLY A 14 -0.04 -16.39 21.89
C GLY A 14 0.67 -15.11 22.33
N VAL A 15 0.11 -14.50 23.37
CA VAL A 15 0.67 -13.36 24.07
C VAL A 15 0.60 -13.57 25.58
N THR A 16 1.55 -12.95 26.29
CA THR A 16 1.52 -12.88 27.74
C THR A 16 1.37 -11.43 28.17
N ILE A 17 0.40 -11.15 29.03
CA ILE A 17 0.15 -9.83 29.61
C ILE A 17 0.70 -9.81 31.03
N TRP A 18 1.51 -8.79 31.30
CA TRP A 18 2.04 -8.50 32.61
C TRP A 18 1.33 -7.26 33.15
N LEU A 19 0.64 -7.41 34.28
CA LEU A 19 -0.01 -6.32 34.98
C LEU A 19 0.94 -5.75 36.03
N HIS A 20 0.84 -4.44 36.23
CA HIS A 20 1.55 -3.70 37.27
C HIS A 20 0.52 -2.94 38.11
N ALA A 21 0.72 -2.93 39.43
CA ALA A 21 -0.16 -2.24 40.37
C ALA A 21 0.70 -1.39 41.32
N GLU A 22 0.21 -0.18 41.63
CA GLU A 22 0.87 0.76 42.52
C GLU A 22 -0.11 1.19 43.61
N ASP A 23 0.37 1.30 44.84
CA ASP A 23 -0.41 1.85 45.96
C ASP A 23 0.14 3.21 46.35
N PHE A 24 -0.73 4.23 46.35
CA PHE A 24 -0.38 5.61 46.64
C PHE A 24 -1.13 6.16 47.87
N PRO A 25 -0.47 6.97 48.72
CA PRO A 25 0.94 7.37 48.63
C PRO A 25 1.88 6.23 49.04
N GLU A 26 3.00 6.05 48.32
CA GLU A 26 3.93 4.91 48.47
C GLU A 26 4.36 4.65 49.93
N ASP A 27 4.62 5.70 50.70
CA ASP A 27 5.10 5.60 52.09
C ASP A 27 4.01 5.27 53.14
N THR A 28 2.74 5.45 52.79
CA THR A 28 1.62 5.39 53.74
C THR A 28 0.45 4.54 53.28
N GLY A 29 0.51 4.02 52.05
CA GLY A 29 -0.43 3.09 51.49
C GLY A 29 -0.49 1.79 52.30
N SER A 30 -1.61 1.08 52.20
CA SER A 30 -1.75 -0.20 52.90
C SER A 30 -1.05 -1.36 52.19
N GLY A 31 -0.52 -1.11 51.00
CA GLY A 31 0.03 -2.06 50.06
C GLY A 31 -1.06 -2.77 49.27
N ILE A 32 -0.69 -3.26 48.09
CA ILE A 32 -1.55 -4.14 47.28
C ILE A 32 -1.72 -5.48 48.01
N ASP A 33 -2.97 -5.98 48.10
CA ASP A 33 -3.28 -7.33 48.56
C ASP A 33 -3.33 -8.29 47.36
N LYS A 34 -4.21 -8.00 46.39
CA LYS A 34 -4.41 -8.84 45.20
C LYS A 34 -4.77 -8.00 43.99
N THR A 35 -4.34 -8.45 42.83
CA THR A 35 -4.82 -8.00 41.53
C THR A 35 -5.67 -9.09 40.91
N TYR A 36 -6.77 -8.69 40.28
CA TYR A 36 -7.74 -9.57 39.65
C TYR A 36 -7.94 -9.18 38.19
N TYR A 37 -8.43 -10.13 37.41
CA TYR A 37 -8.84 -9.87 36.04
C TYR A 37 -10.02 -10.74 35.61
N THR A 38 -10.66 -10.36 34.53
CA THR A 38 -11.62 -11.19 33.78
C THR A 38 -11.23 -11.18 32.31
N LEU A 39 -11.50 -12.28 31.62
CA LEU A 39 -11.43 -12.36 30.16
C LEU A 39 -12.85 -12.40 29.60
N ASN A 40 -13.17 -11.53 28.64
CA ASN A 40 -14.45 -11.50 27.92
C ASN A 40 -15.67 -11.48 28.87
N TYR A 41 -15.59 -10.66 29.93
CA TYR A 41 -16.63 -10.57 30.97
C TYR A 41 -16.91 -11.89 31.71
N GLY A 42 -15.99 -12.85 31.66
CA GLY A 42 -16.07 -14.13 32.33
C GLY A 42 -15.86 -14.05 33.85
N SER A 43 -15.59 -15.21 34.45
CA SER A 43 -15.34 -15.32 35.89
C SER A 43 -14.07 -14.57 36.32
N THR A 44 -14.13 -13.90 37.47
CA THR A 44 -12.95 -13.29 38.11
C THR A 44 -11.85 -14.31 38.35
N GLN A 45 -10.64 -13.96 37.93
CA GLN A 45 -9.40 -14.68 38.16
C GLN A 45 -8.48 -13.85 39.05
N VAL A 46 -7.64 -14.51 39.84
CA VAL A 46 -6.55 -13.85 40.58
C VAL A 46 -5.33 -13.81 39.67
N TYR A 47 -4.71 -12.65 39.53
CA TYR A 47 -3.49 -12.47 38.74
C TYR A 47 -2.31 -13.16 39.42
N ASN A 48 -1.45 -13.81 38.62
CA ASN A 48 -0.23 -14.45 39.08
C ASN A 48 0.98 -13.79 38.40
N GLU A 49 1.73 -13.00 39.17
CA GLU A 49 2.93 -12.29 38.71
C GLU A 49 4.04 -13.21 38.17
N ALA A 50 4.06 -14.50 38.51
CA ALA A 50 5.07 -15.43 38.02
C ALA A 50 4.77 -15.95 36.60
N SER A 51 3.50 -15.94 36.18
CA SER A 51 3.07 -16.50 34.89
C SER A 51 2.41 -15.50 33.95
N GLY A 52 1.96 -14.36 34.47
CA GLY A 52 1.17 -13.40 33.71
C GLY A 52 -0.22 -13.95 33.34
N ILE A 53 -0.89 -13.25 32.42
CA ILE A 53 -2.13 -13.71 31.78
C ILE A 53 -1.76 -14.20 30.38
N HIS A 54 -1.94 -15.51 30.13
CA HIS A 54 -1.63 -16.11 28.84
C HIS A 54 -2.89 -16.20 27.97
N LEU A 55 -2.82 -15.59 26.78
CA LEU A 55 -3.83 -15.68 25.73
C LEU A 55 -3.23 -16.40 24.54
N ALA A 56 -3.93 -17.38 23.99
CA ALA A 56 -3.42 -18.15 22.87
C ALA A 56 -4.55 -18.51 21.91
N THR A 57 -4.21 -18.57 20.63
CA THR A 57 -5.02 -19.14 19.56
C THR A 57 -4.54 -20.55 19.26
N SER A 58 -5.34 -21.29 18.50
CA SER A 58 -4.98 -22.64 18.06
C SER A 58 -5.68 -22.94 16.74
N GLN A 59 -5.36 -24.09 16.14
CA GLN A 59 -6.13 -24.59 15.00
C GLN A 59 -7.65 -24.67 15.28
N GLY A 60 -8.06 -24.96 16.52
CA GLY A 60 -9.48 -24.98 16.89
C GLY A 60 -10.18 -23.62 16.87
N SER A 61 -9.41 -22.53 16.91
CA SER A 61 -9.90 -21.15 16.77
C SER A 61 -9.52 -20.52 15.44
N ASN A 62 -9.09 -21.33 14.45
CA ASN A 62 -8.52 -20.88 13.19
C ASN A 62 -7.39 -19.85 13.39
N TRP A 63 -6.52 -20.09 14.38
CA TRP A 63 -5.38 -19.23 14.70
C TRP A 63 -5.70 -17.76 15.01
N MET A 64 -6.98 -17.44 15.23
CA MET A 64 -7.50 -16.12 15.54
C MET A 64 -8.14 -16.07 16.93
N GLY A 65 -8.12 -14.90 17.57
CA GLY A 65 -8.85 -14.65 18.81
C GLY A 65 -8.92 -13.18 19.19
N GLN A 66 -9.97 -12.82 19.91
CA GLN A 66 -10.13 -11.49 20.50
C GLN A 66 -10.50 -11.60 21.97
N TRP A 67 -9.85 -10.79 22.80
CA TRP A 67 -10.06 -10.76 24.25
C TRP A 67 -10.23 -9.34 24.75
N GLU A 68 -11.29 -9.12 25.52
CA GLU A 68 -11.38 -7.99 26.44
C GLU A 68 -10.84 -8.42 27.80
N VAL A 69 -9.75 -7.80 28.23
CA VAL A 69 -9.14 -7.99 29.54
C VAL A 69 -9.56 -6.82 30.42
N ASN A 70 -10.28 -7.11 31.50
CA ASN A 70 -10.66 -6.11 32.50
C ASN A 70 -9.98 -6.46 33.82
N PHE A 71 -9.23 -5.55 34.42
CA PHE A 71 -8.41 -5.81 35.61
C PHE A 71 -8.59 -4.75 36.70
N TRP A 72 -8.27 -5.10 37.94
CA TRP A 72 -8.34 -4.18 39.09
C TRP A 72 -7.58 -4.75 40.29
N SER A 73 -7.17 -3.88 41.21
CA SER A 73 -6.53 -4.30 42.46
C SER A 73 -7.37 -4.01 43.71
N GLU A 74 -7.11 -4.79 44.75
CA GLU A 74 -7.57 -4.57 46.12
C GLU A 74 -6.35 -4.33 47.01
N ASP A 75 -6.43 -3.35 47.90
CA ASP A 75 -5.39 -3.09 48.90
C ASP A 75 -5.64 -3.87 50.21
N LYS A 76 -4.66 -3.87 51.13
CA LYS A 76 -4.80 -4.59 52.43
C LYS A 76 -5.82 -3.97 53.38
N SER A 77 -6.37 -2.80 53.04
CA SER A 77 -7.47 -2.15 53.76
C SER A 77 -8.84 -2.46 53.17
N ASN A 78 -8.91 -3.31 52.14
CA ASN A 78 -10.11 -3.64 51.37
C ASN A 78 -10.67 -2.49 50.53
N ASN A 79 -9.84 -1.50 50.15
CA ASN A 79 -10.21 -0.58 49.09
C ASN A 79 -10.12 -1.31 47.75
N VAL A 80 -11.21 -1.24 46.97
CA VAL A 80 -11.31 -1.89 45.67
C VAL A 80 -11.20 -0.84 44.59
N GLU A 81 -10.24 -1.01 43.67
CA GLU A 81 -10.12 -0.17 42.50
C GLU A 81 -11.37 -0.26 41.61
N ASN A 82 -11.77 0.87 41.02
CA ASN A 82 -12.88 0.88 40.08
C ASN A 82 -12.49 0.20 38.76
N ARG A 83 -12.88 -1.07 38.64
CA ARG A 83 -12.62 -1.90 37.45
C ARG A 83 -13.28 -1.44 36.16
N ASN A 84 -14.21 -0.47 36.18
CA ASN A 84 -14.92 -0.02 34.98
C ASN A 84 -14.24 1.16 34.28
N LYS A 85 -13.14 1.65 34.82
CA LYS A 85 -12.41 2.75 34.20
C LYS A 85 -11.74 2.31 32.89
N PRO A 86 -11.63 3.18 31.87
CA PRO A 86 -11.00 2.82 30.60
C PRO A 86 -9.56 2.32 30.74
N GLU A 87 -8.77 2.88 31.66
CA GLU A 87 -7.40 2.43 31.93
C GLU A 87 -7.30 1.00 32.47
N ASN A 88 -8.41 0.45 32.97
CA ASN A 88 -8.52 -0.90 33.52
C ASN A 88 -9.06 -1.91 32.52
N LYS A 89 -9.06 -1.54 31.23
CA LYS A 89 -9.50 -2.35 30.11
C LYS A 89 -8.43 -2.40 29.03
N LEU A 90 -8.18 -3.60 28.52
CA LEU A 90 -7.24 -3.86 27.44
C LEU A 90 -7.88 -4.81 26.44
N ASN A 91 -7.91 -4.40 25.17
CA ASN A 91 -8.35 -5.26 24.08
C ASN A 91 -7.13 -5.88 23.41
N ILE A 92 -7.15 -7.20 23.25
CA ILE A 92 -6.12 -7.96 22.56
C ILE A 92 -6.74 -8.68 21.38
N LYS A 93 -6.11 -8.55 20.21
CA LYS A 93 -6.47 -9.29 19.01
C LYS A 93 -5.26 -10.07 18.54
N ILE A 94 -5.43 -11.37 18.32
CA ILE A 94 -4.39 -12.25 17.77
C ILE A 94 -4.90 -12.78 16.46
N ASP A 95 -4.03 -12.77 15.47
CA ASP A 95 -4.16 -13.51 14.23
C ASP A 95 -2.76 -13.99 13.81
N ALA A 96 -2.56 -15.31 13.86
CA ALA A 96 -1.26 -15.93 13.63
C ALA A 96 -1.18 -16.71 12.30
N GLU A 97 -2.20 -16.64 11.47
CA GLU A 97 -2.23 -17.30 10.16
C GLU A 97 -2.05 -16.24 9.07
N ARG A 98 -1.20 -16.52 8.08
CA ARG A 98 -0.95 -15.57 6.98
C ARG A 98 -2.07 -15.66 5.95
N PRO A 99 -2.31 -14.58 5.18
CA PRO A 99 -3.22 -14.64 4.06
C PRO A 99 -2.67 -15.57 2.98
N TYR A 100 -3.54 -15.94 2.05
CA TYR A 100 -3.19 -16.63 0.81
C TYR A 100 -3.75 -15.83 -0.37
N VAL A 101 -3.01 -15.76 -1.47
CA VAL A 101 -3.49 -15.18 -2.73
C VAL A 101 -3.05 -16.02 -3.91
N GLU A 102 -3.85 -16.11 -4.95
CA GLU A 102 -3.51 -16.80 -6.19
C GLU A 102 -3.98 -15.97 -7.38
N ILE A 103 -3.05 -15.60 -8.27
CA ILE A 103 -3.38 -15.08 -9.60
C ILE A 103 -4.05 -16.20 -10.40
N THR A 104 -5.31 -15.99 -10.77
CA THR A 104 -6.14 -16.96 -11.51
C THR A 104 -6.16 -16.68 -13.01
N ASP A 105 -5.90 -15.44 -13.42
CA ASP A 105 -5.69 -15.02 -14.80
C ASP A 105 -4.72 -13.83 -14.79
N PRO A 106 -3.69 -13.79 -15.64
CA PRO A 106 -3.28 -14.82 -16.59
C PRO A 106 -2.68 -16.07 -15.91
N THR A 107 -2.80 -17.22 -16.59
CA THR A 107 -2.07 -18.43 -16.20
C THR A 107 -0.57 -18.27 -16.43
N ASN A 108 0.26 -19.01 -15.69
CA ASN A 108 1.71 -18.96 -15.87
C ASN A 108 2.12 -19.31 -17.31
N GLU A 109 3.02 -18.50 -17.87
CA GLU A 109 3.49 -18.48 -19.26
C GLU A 109 2.44 -18.13 -20.33
N GLN A 110 1.26 -17.63 -19.94
CA GLN A 110 0.24 -17.20 -20.89
C GLN A 110 0.73 -16.06 -21.78
N LYS A 111 0.34 -16.13 -23.06
CA LYS A 111 0.55 -15.04 -24.02
C LYS A 111 -0.57 -14.02 -23.89
N VAL A 112 -0.21 -12.75 -23.75
CA VAL A 112 -1.16 -11.64 -23.58
C VAL A 112 -0.76 -10.44 -24.43
N ASN A 113 -1.69 -9.52 -24.61
CA ASN A 113 -1.45 -8.20 -25.18
C ASN A 113 -1.89 -7.15 -24.16
N VAL A 114 -1.15 -6.03 -24.03
CA VAL A 114 -1.59 -4.87 -23.24
C VAL A 114 -2.73 -4.15 -23.97
N PRO A 115 -3.81 -3.72 -23.27
CA PRO A 115 -4.10 -4.03 -21.86
C PRO A 115 -4.62 -5.47 -21.70
N PHE A 116 -4.34 -6.09 -20.54
CA PHE A 116 -4.90 -7.39 -20.15
C PHE A 116 -5.33 -7.36 -18.69
N TRP A 117 -6.28 -8.22 -18.33
CA TRP A 117 -6.74 -8.38 -16.96
C TRP A 117 -5.79 -9.27 -16.15
N VAL A 118 -5.52 -8.85 -14.92
CA VAL A 118 -4.94 -9.65 -13.86
C VAL A 118 -6.03 -9.84 -12.81
N ARG A 119 -6.34 -11.09 -12.47
CA ARG A 119 -7.35 -11.45 -11.48
C ARG A 119 -6.71 -12.33 -10.43
N ALA A 120 -7.10 -12.14 -9.17
CA ALA A 120 -6.64 -12.98 -8.09
C ALA A 120 -7.77 -13.35 -7.13
N ASP A 121 -7.67 -14.56 -6.59
CA ASP A 121 -8.45 -14.98 -5.43
C ASP A 121 -7.56 -14.82 -4.19
N ALA A 122 -8.09 -14.21 -3.12
CA ALA A 122 -7.38 -14.08 -1.85
C ALA A 122 -8.27 -14.49 -0.68
N THR A 123 -7.68 -15.14 0.31
CA THR A 123 -8.37 -15.67 1.49
C THR A 123 -7.52 -15.53 2.73
N ASP A 124 -8.16 -15.28 3.86
CA ASP A 124 -7.52 -15.18 5.17
C ASP A 124 -8.54 -15.51 6.27
N ASN A 125 -8.07 -15.86 7.47
CA ASN A 125 -8.90 -16.13 8.65
C ASN A 125 -9.42 -14.85 9.36
N ALA A 126 -8.69 -13.73 9.30
CA ALA A 126 -8.99 -12.44 9.92
C ALA A 126 -9.52 -11.37 8.93
N GLU A 127 -9.68 -11.73 7.65
CA GLU A 127 -10.08 -10.89 6.49
C GLU A 127 -8.90 -10.30 5.72
N ILE A 128 -9.03 -10.29 4.39
CA ILE A 128 -8.10 -9.59 3.50
C ILE A 128 -8.32 -8.08 3.62
N ASP A 129 -7.27 -7.33 3.91
CA ASP A 129 -7.28 -5.86 3.90
C ASP A 129 -7.26 -5.31 2.47
N ARG A 130 -6.34 -5.82 1.64
CA ARG A 130 -6.20 -5.45 0.22
C ARG A 130 -5.31 -6.44 -0.54
N VAL A 131 -5.40 -6.41 -1.86
CA VAL A 131 -4.45 -7.04 -2.78
C VAL A 131 -3.73 -5.96 -3.57
N GLU A 132 -2.41 -6.04 -3.59
CA GLU A 132 -1.53 -5.17 -4.38
C GLU A 132 -1.06 -5.92 -5.62
N PHE A 133 -1.26 -5.34 -6.80
CA PHE A 133 -0.78 -5.87 -8.08
C PHE A 133 0.39 -5.05 -8.61
N ASP A 134 1.42 -5.73 -9.13
CA ASP A 134 2.58 -5.08 -9.74
C ASP A 134 3.11 -5.90 -10.92
N ILE A 135 3.90 -5.27 -11.78
CA ILE A 135 4.53 -5.90 -12.94
C ILE A 135 5.97 -5.42 -13.08
N GLU A 136 6.90 -6.36 -13.30
CA GLU A 136 8.33 -6.09 -13.33
C GLU A 136 8.72 -4.86 -14.18
N PRO A 137 9.67 -4.02 -13.75
CA PRO A 137 10.39 -4.12 -12.47
C PRO A 137 9.53 -3.64 -11.29
N PHE A 138 9.44 -4.47 -10.25
CA PHE A 138 8.58 -4.21 -9.10
C PHE A 138 9.06 -3.01 -8.28
N GLY A 139 8.13 -2.14 -7.88
CA GLY A 139 8.43 -0.96 -7.04
C GLY A 139 9.37 0.10 -7.66
N GLU A 140 9.90 -0.12 -8.86
CA GLU A 140 10.79 0.83 -9.54
C GLU A 140 10.03 1.78 -10.48
N ARG A 141 8.78 1.46 -10.81
CA ARG A 141 7.97 2.24 -11.74
C ARG A 141 7.39 3.48 -11.04
N PRO A 142 7.71 4.72 -11.47
CA PRO A 142 7.16 5.91 -10.85
C PRO A 142 5.64 6.01 -11.11
N GLY A 143 4.84 6.22 -10.05
CA GLY A 143 3.40 6.51 -10.14
C GLY A 143 2.49 5.48 -9.47
N ILE A 144 1.53 4.95 -10.24
CA ILE A 144 0.29 4.24 -9.84
C ILE A 144 0.54 2.77 -9.40
N LEU A 145 1.79 2.31 -9.35
CA LEU A 145 2.14 0.94 -8.95
C LEU A 145 2.79 0.91 -7.55
N PRO A 146 2.52 -0.12 -6.73
CA PRO A 146 1.56 -1.20 -7.00
C PRO A 146 0.11 -0.70 -7.08
N TYR A 147 -0.69 -1.31 -7.96
CA TYR A 147 -2.13 -1.05 -8.02
C TYR A 147 -2.79 -1.71 -6.82
N VAL A 148 -3.57 -0.95 -6.06
CA VAL A 148 -4.22 -1.43 -4.84
C VAL A 148 -5.69 -1.70 -5.15
N ASP A 149 -6.14 -2.92 -4.85
CA ASP A 149 -7.55 -3.29 -4.84
C ASP A 149 -7.96 -3.77 -3.44
N ASP A 150 -8.91 -3.06 -2.83
CA ASP A 150 -9.42 -3.34 -1.49
C ASP A 150 -10.79 -4.02 -1.50
N THR A 151 -11.36 -4.31 -2.68
CA THR A 151 -12.74 -4.80 -2.80
C THR A 151 -12.82 -6.01 -3.76
N PRO A 152 -13.18 -7.21 -3.28
CA PRO A 152 -13.31 -8.37 -4.16
C PRO A 152 -14.48 -8.20 -5.17
N PRO A 153 -14.39 -8.79 -6.38
CA PRO A 153 -13.27 -9.60 -6.89
C PRO A 153 -12.01 -8.76 -7.13
N TYR A 154 -10.84 -9.28 -6.75
CA TYR A 154 -9.58 -8.54 -6.86
C TYR A 154 -9.08 -8.57 -8.31
N GLU A 155 -9.11 -7.40 -8.96
CA GLU A 155 -8.88 -7.28 -10.39
C GLU A 155 -8.06 -6.03 -10.72
N TRP A 156 -7.12 -6.18 -11.67
CA TRP A 156 -6.36 -5.08 -12.22
C TRP A 156 -6.30 -5.17 -13.75
N GLU A 157 -6.78 -4.13 -14.45
CA GLU A 157 -6.52 -3.99 -15.88
C GLU A 157 -5.10 -3.43 -16.08
N CYS A 158 -4.15 -4.34 -16.35
CA CYS A 158 -2.76 -3.98 -16.60
C CYS A 158 -2.64 -3.30 -17.97
N ASP A 159 -2.60 -1.97 -17.95
CA ASP A 159 -2.36 -1.10 -19.10
C ASP A 159 -0.89 -0.64 -19.22
N VAL A 160 -0.02 -1.19 -18.37
CA VAL A 160 1.39 -0.81 -18.27
C VAL A 160 2.10 -1.21 -19.55
N GLY A 161 2.35 -0.24 -20.43
CA GLY A 161 3.18 -0.44 -21.60
C GLY A 161 4.68 -0.45 -21.27
N ALA A 162 5.49 -0.70 -22.31
CA ALA A 162 6.94 -0.51 -22.24
C ALA A 162 7.29 0.97 -22.05
N LYS A 163 7.23 1.49 -20.83
CA LYS A 163 7.87 2.77 -20.48
C LYS A 163 9.39 2.58 -20.56
N SER A 164 9.94 2.93 -21.73
CA SER A 164 11.32 3.35 -21.92
C SER A 164 12.41 2.36 -21.49
N ILE A 165 12.40 1.13 -22.02
CA ILE A 165 13.68 0.54 -22.40
C ILE A 165 14.05 1.21 -23.73
N ILE A 166 14.75 2.34 -23.67
CA ILE A 166 15.33 2.98 -24.86
C ILE A 166 16.40 2.02 -25.37
N HIS A 167 16.01 1.02 -26.14
CA HIS A 167 16.94 0.40 -27.07
C HIS A 167 17.05 1.36 -28.25
N PRO A 168 18.27 1.85 -28.58
CA PRO A 168 18.47 2.68 -29.75
C PRO A 168 17.93 1.92 -30.96
N ILE A 169 17.21 2.65 -31.82
CA ILE A 169 16.61 2.18 -33.06
C ILE A 169 17.66 1.36 -33.83
N SER A 170 17.64 0.04 -33.67
CA SER A 170 18.32 -0.88 -34.57
C SER A 170 17.33 -1.15 -35.70
N ASN A 171 17.84 -1.26 -36.93
CA ASN A 171 17.05 -1.69 -38.09
C ASN A 171 16.69 -3.20 -38.03
N ASP A 172 16.64 -3.77 -36.83
CA ASP A 172 16.16 -5.12 -36.56
C ASP A 172 14.62 -5.06 -36.55
N PRO A 173 13.91 -6.06 -37.11
CA PRO A 173 12.46 -6.13 -36.99
C PRO A 173 12.04 -5.98 -35.52
N GLN A 174 11.24 -4.94 -35.24
CA GLN A 174 10.75 -4.57 -33.90
C GLN A 174 10.15 -5.76 -33.13
N PRO A 175 10.27 -5.75 -31.80
CA PRO A 175 10.83 -6.82 -30.98
C PRO A 175 9.86 -8.00 -30.81
N ALA A 176 10.45 -9.18 -30.64
CA ALA A 176 9.77 -10.31 -30.01
C ALA A 176 9.16 -9.84 -28.68
N GLY A 177 7.93 -10.26 -28.37
CA GLY A 177 7.29 -9.98 -27.08
C GLY A 177 8.21 -10.27 -25.90
N VAL A 178 7.91 -9.65 -24.76
CA VAL A 178 8.77 -9.69 -23.57
C VAL A 178 8.14 -10.61 -22.54
N ASN A 179 8.95 -11.48 -21.93
CA ASN A 179 8.55 -12.19 -20.72
C ASN A 179 8.69 -11.23 -19.53
N VAL A 180 7.61 -11.02 -18.80
CA VAL A 180 7.60 -10.20 -17.58
C VAL A 180 6.87 -10.96 -16.48
N MET A 181 7.30 -10.76 -15.24
CA MET A 181 6.59 -11.32 -14.08
C MET A 181 5.52 -10.35 -13.58
N VAL A 182 4.32 -10.89 -13.37
CA VAL A 182 3.19 -10.22 -12.70
C VAL A 182 3.12 -10.74 -11.28
N ARG A 183 2.90 -9.84 -10.32
CA ARG A 183 2.80 -10.14 -8.90
C ARG A 183 1.45 -9.71 -8.35
N ALA A 184 0.88 -10.53 -7.49
CA ALA A 184 -0.20 -10.17 -6.57
C ALA A 184 0.30 -10.40 -5.13
N GLN A 185 0.13 -9.41 -4.25
CA GLN A 185 0.49 -9.50 -2.85
C GLN A 185 -0.74 -9.17 -1.99
N ALA A 186 -1.23 -10.14 -1.24
CA ALA A 186 -2.31 -9.91 -0.28
C ALA A 186 -1.76 -9.43 1.06
N TYR A 187 -2.51 -8.54 1.68
CA TYR A 187 -2.33 -8.07 3.05
C TYR A 187 -3.60 -8.40 3.82
N ASP A 188 -3.49 -8.99 5.00
CA ASP A 188 -4.61 -9.20 5.92
C ASP A 188 -4.77 -7.99 6.88
N LYS A 189 -5.80 -8.06 7.74
CA LYS A 189 -6.01 -7.05 8.78
C LYS A 189 -4.97 -7.07 9.90
N SER A 190 -4.21 -8.15 10.04
CA SER A 190 -3.12 -8.27 11.03
C SER A 190 -1.77 -7.83 10.49
N GLY A 191 -1.69 -7.45 9.22
CA GLY A 191 -0.51 -6.87 8.56
C GLY A 191 0.41 -7.92 7.97
N GLN A 192 0.04 -9.20 8.05
CA GLN A 192 0.79 -10.26 7.40
C GLN A 192 0.51 -10.28 5.91
N THR A 193 1.43 -10.90 5.16
CA THR A 193 1.38 -10.86 3.70
C THR A 193 1.73 -12.19 3.07
N TRP A 194 1.25 -12.36 1.84
CA TRP A 194 1.61 -13.47 0.96
C TRP A 194 1.65 -13.00 -0.49
N THR A 195 2.52 -13.60 -1.30
CA THR A 195 2.77 -13.16 -2.68
C THR A 195 2.62 -14.31 -3.66
N HIS A 196 1.82 -14.12 -4.71
CA HIS A 196 1.79 -14.96 -5.90
C HIS A 196 2.48 -14.25 -7.07
N GLU A 197 3.21 -15.02 -7.88
CA GLU A 197 3.85 -14.50 -9.10
C GLU A 197 3.61 -15.46 -10.27
N VAL A 198 3.38 -14.88 -11.44
CA VAL A 198 3.27 -15.63 -12.70
C VAL A 198 4.09 -14.95 -13.79
N TRP A 199 4.75 -15.74 -14.63
CA TRP A 199 5.38 -15.24 -15.84
C TRP A 199 4.33 -15.08 -16.93
N VAL A 200 4.40 -14.01 -17.73
CA VAL A 200 3.57 -13.83 -18.92
C VAL A 200 4.42 -13.39 -20.09
N TYR A 201 4.03 -13.82 -21.29
CA TYR A 201 4.64 -13.36 -22.54
C TYR A 201 3.79 -12.26 -23.16
N VAL A 202 4.25 -11.01 -23.13
CA VAL A 202 3.48 -9.88 -23.62
C VAL A 202 3.88 -9.53 -25.05
N GLU A 203 3.01 -9.85 -26.00
CA GLU A 203 3.32 -9.86 -27.44
C GLU A 203 3.51 -8.46 -28.04
N ASN A 204 2.79 -7.47 -27.51
CA ASN A 204 2.84 -6.08 -27.96
C ASN A 204 3.72 -5.18 -27.08
N TRP A 205 4.50 -5.76 -26.15
CA TRP A 205 5.42 -5.01 -25.30
C TRP A 205 6.58 -4.45 -26.11
N GLY A 206 6.66 -3.12 -26.23
CA GLY A 206 7.70 -2.45 -27.03
C GLY A 206 7.30 -2.12 -28.47
N ARG A 207 6.06 -2.41 -28.90
CA ARG A 207 5.48 -1.72 -30.05
C ARG A 207 5.12 -0.30 -29.61
N ILE A 208 6.07 0.61 -29.73
CA ILE A 208 5.77 2.05 -29.76
C ILE A 208 4.64 2.17 -30.79
N GLY A 209 3.49 2.70 -30.36
CA GLY A 209 2.33 2.87 -31.22
C GLY A 209 2.82 3.31 -32.60
N GLY A 210 2.47 2.54 -33.62
CA GLY A 210 2.61 3.05 -34.97
C GLY A 210 1.92 4.40 -34.93
N PHE A 211 2.65 5.48 -35.15
CA PHE A 211 2.04 6.75 -35.42
C PHE A 211 1.01 6.45 -36.52
N GLU A 212 -0.30 6.56 -36.21
CA GLU A 212 -1.30 6.71 -37.24
C GLU A 212 -0.91 8.00 -37.96
N ASN A 213 -0.05 7.89 -38.98
CA ASN A 213 0.22 8.95 -39.90
C ASN A 213 -1.08 9.21 -40.67
N ARG A 214 -1.96 10.02 -40.08
CA ARG A 214 -2.97 10.79 -40.84
C ARG A 214 -2.32 11.85 -41.72
N MET A 215 -0.99 11.92 -41.76
CA MET A 215 -0.24 12.70 -42.72
C MET A 215 0.28 11.76 -43.81
N CYS A 216 -0.41 11.76 -44.96
CA CYS A 216 0.14 11.25 -46.20
C CYS A 216 1.41 12.05 -46.55
N PHE A 217 2.58 11.51 -46.24
CA PHE A 217 3.81 11.99 -46.85
C PHE A 217 3.87 11.49 -48.29
N VAL A 218 3.54 12.37 -49.23
CA VAL A 218 3.85 12.17 -50.65
C VAL A 218 5.35 12.40 -50.81
N LEU A 219 6.12 11.32 -50.94
CA LEU A 219 7.52 11.40 -51.36
C LEU A 219 7.57 11.61 -52.88
N ALA A 220 7.77 12.86 -53.28
CA ALA A 220 8.13 13.20 -54.66
C ALA A 220 9.66 13.18 -54.80
N TYR A 221 10.20 12.31 -55.64
CA TYR A 221 11.61 12.32 -55.99
C TYR A 221 11.83 13.28 -57.16
N GLY A 222 12.45 14.42 -56.88
CA GLY A 222 12.95 15.35 -57.88
C GLY A 222 14.48 15.37 -57.87
N THR A 223 15.10 15.21 -59.03
CA THR A 223 16.55 15.38 -59.20
C THR A 223 16.90 16.87 -59.24
N GLY A 224 17.11 17.46 -58.07
CA GLY A 224 17.53 18.87 -57.92
C GLY A 224 18.63 19.00 -56.88
N SER A 225 19.70 19.70 -57.23
CA SER A 225 20.91 19.91 -56.42
C SER A 225 20.65 20.67 -55.12
N VAL A 226 21.28 20.22 -54.04
CA VAL A 226 21.18 20.74 -52.67
C VAL A 226 21.97 22.04 -52.54
N ALA A 227 21.29 23.19 -52.58
CA ALA A 227 21.75 24.43 -51.97
C ALA A 227 20.53 25.34 -51.74
N GLU A 228 20.40 25.84 -50.50
CA GLU A 228 19.40 26.84 -50.06
C GLU A 228 17.96 26.34 -49.83
N ALA A 229 17.75 25.49 -48.80
CA ALA A 229 16.40 25.26 -48.24
C ALA A 229 16.38 25.29 -46.69
N GLN A 230 17.37 25.91 -46.05
CA GLN A 230 17.39 26.08 -44.58
C GLN A 230 16.97 27.49 -44.11
N SER A 231 16.69 28.43 -45.03
CA SER A 231 16.39 29.84 -44.68
C SER A 231 14.88 30.16 -44.54
N ASP A 232 13.98 29.45 -45.23
CA ASP A 232 12.59 29.91 -45.34
C ASP A 232 11.59 29.21 -44.41
N ILE A 233 11.98 28.10 -43.75
CA ILE A 233 11.11 27.41 -42.78
C ILE A 233 11.09 28.14 -41.43
N ASN A 234 12.20 28.74 -41.01
CA ASN A 234 12.27 29.45 -39.72
C ASN A 234 11.56 30.82 -39.71
N LYS A 235 11.15 31.37 -40.86
CA LYS A 235 10.35 32.61 -40.93
C LYS A 235 8.83 32.40 -40.85
N LYS A 236 8.34 31.16 -40.98
CA LYS A 236 6.89 30.87 -40.94
C LYS A 236 6.36 30.44 -39.57
N LEU A 237 7.23 30.10 -38.62
CA LEU A 237 6.84 29.73 -37.25
C LEU A 237 6.76 30.91 -36.26
N VAL A 238 7.21 32.11 -36.64
CA VAL A 238 7.16 33.30 -35.75
C VAL A 238 5.91 34.16 -35.98
N ASN A 239 5.01 33.80 -36.91
CA ASN A 239 3.93 34.70 -37.35
C ASN A 239 2.51 34.12 -37.29
N ALA A 240 2.27 33.11 -36.46
CA ALA A 240 0.95 32.55 -36.22
C ALA A 240 0.66 32.48 -34.71
N ASP A 241 0.66 33.63 -34.05
CA ASP A 241 -0.20 33.89 -32.88
C ASP A 241 -0.33 35.40 -32.70
N ARG A 242 -1.25 35.99 -33.47
CA ARG A 242 -1.79 37.33 -33.21
C ARG A 242 -3.30 37.20 -33.05
N ILE A 243 -3.73 36.88 -31.83
CA ILE A 243 -5.10 37.19 -31.39
C ILE A 243 -5.11 38.69 -31.04
N HIS A 244 -5.97 39.43 -31.74
CA HIS A 244 -6.26 40.84 -31.51
C HIS A 244 -7.14 40.96 -30.25
N ILE A 245 -6.65 41.64 -29.21
CA ILE A 245 -7.49 42.35 -28.24
C ILE A 245 -6.89 43.75 -28.05
N SER A 246 -7.79 44.74 -28.07
CA SER A 246 -7.61 46.17 -28.26
C SER A 246 -6.86 46.95 -27.17
N GLU A 247 -6.07 47.92 -27.65
CA GLU A 247 -5.85 49.31 -27.17
C GLU A 247 -5.48 49.65 -25.70
N ASN A 248 -4.18 49.95 -25.51
CA ASN A 248 -3.54 51.13 -24.87
C ASN A 248 -3.72 51.46 -23.35
N PRO A 249 -2.84 52.27 -22.71
CA PRO A 249 -1.93 51.74 -21.69
C PRO A 249 -1.94 52.50 -20.35
N GLU A 250 -1.05 52.04 -19.44
CA GLU A 250 -0.32 52.75 -18.39
C GLU A 250 -0.70 52.58 -16.89
N PRO A 251 0.30 52.68 -15.98
CA PRO A 251 0.66 51.57 -15.11
C PRO A 251 0.41 51.87 -13.62
N LYS A 252 0.22 50.84 -12.80
CA LYS A 252 0.40 50.96 -11.35
C LYS A 252 1.17 49.77 -10.80
N SER A 253 2.16 50.14 -10.00
CA SER A 253 3.11 49.30 -9.27
C SER A 253 2.43 48.21 -8.44
N SER A 254 3.04 47.04 -8.39
CA SER A 254 2.76 46.04 -7.36
C SER A 254 4.06 45.67 -6.62
N VAL A 255 4.00 45.98 -5.34
CA VAL A 255 4.93 45.67 -4.25
C VAL A 255 4.99 44.15 -4.07
N PHE A 256 6.20 43.59 -3.95
CA PHE A 256 6.39 42.23 -3.44
C PHE A 256 6.28 42.26 -1.91
N GLY A 257 5.35 41.50 -1.36
CA GLY A 257 5.24 41.24 0.07
C GLY A 257 5.85 39.88 0.38
N ASP A 258 6.93 39.88 1.15
CA ASP A 258 7.50 38.69 1.78
C ASP A 258 6.64 38.27 2.97
N ILE A 259 6.36 36.97 3.11
CA ILE A 259 5.73 36.39 4.30
C ILE A 259 6.74 35.43 4.93
N ASN A 260 7.23 35.81 6.12
CA ASN A 260 7.97 34.96 7.04
C ASN A 260 6.99 34.19 7.93
N TRP A 261 7.31 32.93 8.25
CA TRP A 261 6.75 32.23 9.41
C TRP A 261 7.91 31.78 10.31
N GLU A 262 7.90 32.27 11.55
CA GLU A 262 8.82 31.91 12.63
C GLU A 262 8.36 30.62 13.33
N TYR A 263 9.33 29.81 13.77
CA TYR A 263 9.13 28.71 14.72
C TYR A 263 9.22 29.25 16.15
N SER A 264 8.29 28.86 17.03
CA SER A 264 8.43 29.00 18.48
C SER A 264 8.99 27.71 19.06
N THR A 265 10.04 27.84 19.86
CA THR A 265 10.41 26.90 20.93
C THR A 265 9.42 26.97 22.08
#